data_AF-A0A3S5CRA7-F1
#
_entry.id   AF-A0A3S5CRA7-F1
#
_cell.length_a   1.000
_cell.length_b   1.000
_cell.length_c   1.000
_cell.angle_alpha   90.00
_cell.angle_beta   90.00
_cell.angle_gamma   90.00
#
_symmetry.space_group_name_H-M   'P 1'
#
loop_
_entity.id
_entity.type
_entity.pdbx_description
1 polymer ?
#
loop_
_entity_poly.entity_id
_entity_poly.type
_entity_poly.pdbx_seq_one_letter_code
_entity_poly.pdbx_strand_id
1 'polypeptide(L)'
;MMSHQQIVAELRSGFDSGALMQSEDRKKALRNLHALLEENEVQLVAALYEDLKKPRQESLGCEVFIAKYEISEAIKNLDYWIQDSKVFYIFLLFKISYLLSGSNTVFLYFFNANYILFI
;
A
#
# COMPACT_ATOMS: atom_id res chain seq x y z
N MET A 1 -1.58 -15.07 20.67
CA MET A 1 -2.06 -14.65 19.35
C MET A 1 -3.04 -13.50 19.58
N MET A 2 -2.81 -12.31 19.00
CA MET A 2 -3.75 -11.18 19.18
C MET A 2 -5.09 -11.49 18.51
N SER A 3 -6.18 -10.99 19.08
CA SER A 3 -7.50 -11.07 18.44
C SER A 3 -7.61 -10.04 17.31
N HIS A 4 -8.49 -10.30 16.33
CA HIS A 4 -8.73 -9.37 15.22
C HIS A 4 -9.16 -7.98 15.71
N GLN A 5 -9.91 -7.90 16.81
CA GLN A 5 -10.32 -6.62 17.41
C GLN A 5 -9.12 -5.86 17.98
N GLN A 6 -8.15 -6.55 18.57
CA GLN A 6 -6.92 -5.94 19.10
C GLN A 6 -6.04 -5.39 17.98
N ILE A 7 -5.90 -6.13 16.87
CA ILE A 7 -5.13 -5.67 15.69
C ILE A 7 -5.76 -4.40 15.11
N VAL A 8 -7.08 -4.37 14.95
CA VAL A 8 -7.78 -3.18 14.43
C VAL A 8 -7.62 -1.99 15.39
N ALA A 9 -7.69 -2.21 16.70
CA ALA A 9 -7.52 -1.15 17.69
C ALA A 9 -6.10 -0.56 17.65
N GLU A 10 -5.07 -1.40 17.50
CA GLU A 10 -3.67 -0.96 17.40
C GLU A 10 -3.41 -0.15 16.12
N LEU A 11 -3.91 -0.62 14.98
CA LEU A 11 -3.79 0.11 13.71
C LEU A 11 -4.47 1.48 13.77
N ARG A 12 -5.65 1.57 14.40
CA ARG A 12 -6.34 2.84 14.64
C ARG A 12 -5.55 3.74 15.57
N SER A 13 -5.02 3.20 16.66
CA SER A 13 -4.20 3.98 17.60
C SER A 13 -2.93 4.55 16.94
N GLY A 14 -2.25 3.77 16.09
CA GLY A 14 -1.08 4.25 15.35
C GLY A 14 -1.43 5.30 14.28
N PHE A 15 -2.62 5.18 13.69
CA PHE A 15 -3.15 6.21 12.79
C PHE A 15 -3.47 7.50 13.54
N ASP A 16 -4.20 7.42 14.66
CA ASP A 16 -4.59 8.56 15.49
C ASP A 16 -3.38 9.27 16.10
N SER A 17 -2.27 8.55 16.35
CA SER A 17 -1.00 9.14 16.80
C SER A 17 -0.23 9.87 15.70
N GLY A 18 -0.72 9.87 14.45
CA GLY A 18 -0.09 10.54 13.33
C GLY A 18 1.13 9.83 12.76
N ALA A 19 1.28 8.51 12.96
CA ALA A 19 2.48 7.75 12.55
C ALA A 19 2.78 7.80 11.03
N LEU A 20 1.78 8.17 10.21
CA LEU A 20 1.89 8.33 8.76
C LEU A 20 1.34 9.69 8.29
N MET A 21 1.40 10.71 9.14
CA MET A 21 0.83 12.02 8.81
C MET A 21 1.71 12.80 7.84
N GLN A 22 3.03 12.63 7.89
CA GLN A 22 3.97 13.30 7.00
C GLN A 22 4.26 12.47 5.75
N SER A 23 4.52 13.13 4.62
CA SER A 23 4.94 12.46 3.38
C SER A 23 6.19 11.60 3.59
N GLU A 24 7.16 12.08 4.38
CA GLU A 24 8.40 11.33 4.60
C GLU A 24 8.21 10.06 5.43
N ASP A 25 7.27 10.05 6.39
CA ASP A 25 6.93 8.84 7.16
C ASP A 25 6.31 7.77 6.24
N ARG A 26 5.45 8.20 5.31
CA ARG A 26 4.87 7.31 4.29
C ARG A 26 5.93 6.78 3.33
N LYS A 27 6.85 7.64 2.86
CA LYS A 27 7.99 7.19 2.02
C LYS A 27 8.88 6.22 2.77
N LYS A 28 9.14 6.44 4.07
CA LYS A 28 9.92 5.53 4.90
C LYS A 28 9.23 4.15 5.01
N ALA A 29 7.92 4.12 5.23
CA ALA A 29 7.16 2.88 5.24
C ALA A 29 7.24 2.14 3.89
N LEU A 30 7.12 2.86 2.77
CA LEU A 30 7.26 2.30 1.41
C LEU A 30 8.68 1.77 1.15
N ARG A 31 9.73 2.47 1.59
CA ARG A 31 11.12 1.98 1.48
C ARG A 31 11.34 0.72 2.30
N ASN A 32 10.77 0.64 3.50
CA ASN A 32 10.82 -0.57 4.33
C ASN A 32 10.09 -1.74 3.67
N LEU A 33 8.94 -1.49 3.04
CA LEU A 33 8.21 -2.51 2.29
C LEU A 33 9.02 -3.00 1.08
N HIS A 34 9.65 -2.09 0.34
CA HIS A 34 10.53 -2.45 -0.77
C HIS A 34 11.71 -3.31 -0.31
N ALA A 35 12.36 -2.95 0.80
CA ALA A 35 13.44 -3.72 1.40
C ALA A 35 12.97 -5.11 1.85
N LEU A 36 11.78 -5.20 2.47
CA LEU A 36 11.19 -6.48 2.85
C LEU A 36 10.99 -7.41 1.65
N LEU A 37 10.50 -6.90 0.52
CA LEU A 37 10.35 -7.70 -0.70
C LEU A 37 11.69 -8.16 -1.26
N GLU A 38 12.70 -7.30 -1.22
CA GLU A 38 14.05 -7.59 -1.71
C GLU A 38 14.77 -8.63 -0.85
N GLU A 39 14.73 -8.48 0.48
CA GLU A 39 15.38 -9.37 1.44
C GLU A 39 14.75 -10.78 1.45
N ASN A 40 13.45 -10.87 1.12
CA ASN A 40 12.68 -12.12 1.21
C ASN A 40 12.32 -12.71 -0.17
N GLU A 41 12.96 -12.25 -1.26
CA GLU A 41 12.66 -12.69 -2.63
C GLU A 41 12.62 -14.23 -2.78
N VAL A 42 13.62 -14.92 -2.23
CA VAL A 42 13.72 -16.39 -2.31
C VAL A 42 12.54 -17.06 -1.61
N GLN A 43 12.13 -16.54 -0.46
CA GLN A 43 11.05 -17.10 0.34
C GLN A 43 9.70 -16.83 -0.33
N LEU A 44 9.52 -15.65 -0.92
CA LEU A 44 8.33 -15.30 -1.71
C LEU A 44 8.18 -16.23 -2.93
N VAL A 45 9.27 -16.47 -3.66
CA VAL A 45 9.26 -17.40 -4.80
C VAL A 45 8.93 -18.82 -4.34
N ALA A 46 9.49 -19.27 -3.22
CA ALA A 46 9.21 -20.60 -2.68
C ALA A 46 7.73 -20.73 -2.27
N ALA A 47 7.16 -19.73 -1.60
CA ALA A 47 5.75 -19.71 -1.24
C ALA A 47 4.84 -19.74 -2.49
N LEU A 48 5.14 -18.92 -3.51
CA LEU A 48 4.41 -18.91 -4.77
C LEU A 48 4.48 -20.25 -5.51
N TYR A 49 5.60 -20.95 -5.41
CA TYR A 49 5.73 -22.30 -5.96
C TYR A 49 4.94 -23.33 -5.15
N GLU A 50 4.93 -23.23 -3.82
CA GLU A 50 4.14 -24.14 -2.99
C GLU A 50 2.64 -24.00 -3.23
N ASP A 51 2.15 -22.76 -3.26
CA ASP A 51 0.72 -22.47 -3.38
C ASP A 51 0.20 -22.59 -4.82
N LEU A 52 0.95 -22.06 -5.80
CA LEU A 52 0.47 -21.88 -7.18
C LEU A 52 1.29 -22.65 -8.22
N LYS A 53 2.39 -23.31 -7.82
CA LYS A 53 3.35 -23.97 -8.72
C LYS A 53 3.91 -23.05 -9.80
N LYS A 54 3.92 -21.73 -9.54
CA LYS A 54 4.48 -20.72 -10.47
C LYS A 54 6.00 -20.90 -10.61
N PRO A 55 6.54 -20.96 -11.84
CA PRO A 55 7.97 -21.06 -12.04
C PRO A 55 8.68 -19.77 -11.57
N ARG A 56 9.93 -19.91 -11.12
CA ARG A 56 10.71 -18.81 -10.52
C ARG A 56 10.69 -17.52 -11.36
N GLN A 57 10.88 -17.62 -12.67
CA GLN A 57 10.96 -16.46 -13.56
C GLN A 57 9.63 -15.68 -13.60
N GLU A 58 8.50 -16.38 -13.59
CA GLU A 58 7.18 -15.77 -13.55
C GLU A 58 6.91 -15.12 -12.19
N SER A 59 7.22 -15.82 -11.10
CA SER A 59 7.11 -15.28 -9.74
C SER A 59 7.93 -14.00 -9.56
N LEU A 60 9.15 -13.97 -10.08
CA LEU A 60 10.00 -12.78 -10.01
C LEU A 60 9.51 -11.66 -10.91
N GLY A 61 9.21 -11.96 -12.17
CA GLY A 61 8.85 -10.94 -13.16
C GLY A 61 7.47 -10.33 -12.92
N CYS A 62 6.48 -11.14 -12.55
CA CYS A 62 5.08 -10.75 -12.52
C CYS A 62 4.54 -10.43 -11.13
N GLU A 63 5.21 -10.86 -10.06
CA GLU A 63 4.77 -10.58 -8.69
C GLU A 63 5.79 -9.67 -7.99
N VAL A 64 7.02 -10.15 -7.81
CA VAL A 64 8.01 -9.44 -6.97
C VAL A 64 8.51 -8.17 -7.64
N PHE A 65 8.91 -8.24 -8.92
CA PHE A 65 9.46 -7.09 -9.65
C PHE A 65 8.41 -6.00 -9.84
N ILE A 66 7.18 -6.36 -10.23
CA ILE A 66 6.10 -5.39 -10.41
C ILE A 66 5.79 -4.68 -9.09
N ALA A 67 5.64 -5.43 -7.99
CA ALA A 67 5.40 -4.82 -6.68
C ALA A 67 6.52 -3.85 -6.26
N LYS A 68 7.79 -4.23 -6.44
CA LYS A 68 8.94 -3.35 -6.17
C LYS A 68 8.93 -2.10 -7.06
N TYR A 69 8.57 -2.26 -8.33
CA TYR A 69 8.47 -1.16 -9.28
C TYR A 69 7.35 -0.18 -8.91
N GLU A 70 6.15 -0.68 -8.58
CA GLU A 70 5.01 0.15 -8.15
C GLU A 70 5.32 0.91 -6.86
N ILE A 71 5.97 0.28 -5.89
CA ILE A 71 6.43 0.96 -4.67
C ILE A 71 7.42 2.07 -5.02
N SER A 72 8.35 1.83 -5.95
CA SER A 72 9.32 2.83 -6.38
C SER A 72 8.64 4.02 -7.08
N GLU A 73 7.66 3.76 -7.94
CA GLU A 73 6.85 4.81 -8.58
C GLU A 73 6.01 5.57 -7.56
N ALA A 74 5.43 4.88 -6.58
CA ALA A 74 4.68 5.51 -5.49
C ALA A 74 5.58 6.47 -4.70
N ILE A 75 6.80 6.07 -4.31
CA ILE A 75 7.74 6.94 -3.59
C ILE A 75 8.07 8.21 -4.40
N LYS A 76 8.29 8.09 -5.72
CA LYS A 76 8.62 9.22 -6.59
C LYS A 76 7.47 10.22 -6.71
N ASN A 77 6.24 9.73 -6.80
CA ASN A 77 5.06 10.55 -7.07
C ASN A 77 4.29 10.96 -5.80
N LEU A 78 4.67 10.44 -4.63
CA LEU A 78 3.90 10.60 -3.39
C LEU A 78 3.65 12.05 -3.01
N ASP A 79 4.65 12.93 -3.16
CA ASP A 79 4.50 14.35 -2.81
C ASP A 79 3.48 15.05 -3.70
N TYR A 80 3.43 14.68 -4.98
CA TYR A 80 2.46 15.19 -5.93
C TYR A 80 1.05 14.69 -5.62
N TRP A 81 0.91 13.40 -5.26
CA TRP A 81 -0.40 12.81 -4.91
C TRP A 81 -0.99 13.33 -3.61
N ILE A 82 -0.16 13.71 -2.64
CA ILE A 82 -0.59 14.23 -1.34
C ILE A 82 -0.81 15.75 -1.39
N GLN A 83 -0.31 16.44 -2.41
CA GLN A 83 -0.54 17.87 -2.56
C GLN A 83 -2.03 18.16 -2.75
N ASP A 84 -2.61 19.01 -1.90
CA ASP A 84 -3.98 19.50 -2.05
C ASP A 84 -4.15 20.15 -3.43
N SER A 85 -4.75 19.42 -4.37
CA SER A 85 -5.08 19.98 -5.67
C SER A 85 -6.33 20.84 -5.51
N LYS A 86 -6.17 22.17 -5.63
CA LYS A 86 -7.31 23.09 -5.81
C LYS A 86 -8.03 22.71 -7.11
N VAL A 87 -9.07 21.90 -6.97
CA VAL A 87 -10.00 21.61 -8.06
C VAL A 87 -10.75 22.91 -8.37
N PHE A 88 -10.66 23.41 -9.61
CA PHE A 88 -11.41 24.59 -10.03
C PHE A 88 -12.89 24.20 -10.17
N TYR A 89 -13.70 24.57 -9.19
CA TYR A 89 -15.10 24.15 -9.10
C TYR A 89 -16.00 24.94 -10.06
N ILE A 90 -16.63 24.27 -11.03
CA ILE A 90 -17.87 24.78 -11.64
C ILE A 90 -19.01 24.60 -10.62
N PHE A 91 -19.82 25.63 -10.45
CA PHE A 91 -20.73 25.99 -9.34
C PHE A 91 -21.79 24.95 -8.86
N LEU A 92 -21.80 23.70 -9.34
CA LEU A 92 -22.88 22.73 -9.06
C LEU A 92 -22.53 21.56 -8.12
N LEU A 93 -21.29 21.39 -7.67
CA LEU A 93 -20.87 20.24 -6.84
C LEU A 93 -20.47 20.61 -5.39
N PHE A 94 -21.33 21.34 -4.67
CA PHE A 94 -21.04 21.77 -3.29
C PHE A 94 -21.02 20.64 -2.24
N LYS A 95 -21.35 19.39 -2.60
CA LYS A 95 -21.49 18.27 -1.64
C LYS A 95 -20.40 17.19 -1.73
N ILE A 96 -19.65 17.12 -2.83
CA ILE A 96 -18.64 16.06 -3.05
C ILE A 96 -17.27 16.45 -2.48
N SER A 97 -16.96 17.75 -2.39
CA SER A 97 -15.63 18.22 -1.98
C SER A 97 -15.22 17.86 -0.54
N TYR A 98 -16.16 17.66 0.38
CA TYR A 98 -15.84 17.27 1.76
C TYR A 98 -15.38 15.81 1.91
N LEU A 99 -15.71 14.92 0.98
CA LEU A 99 -15.34 13.49 1.09
C LEU A 99 -13.92 13.19 0.61
N LEU A 100 -13.35 14.03 -0.28
CA LEU A 100 -12.01 13.82 -0.83
C LEU A 100 -10.89 14.45 0.00
N SER A 101 -11.22 15.37 0.92
CA SER A 101 -10.26 16.01 1.85
C SER A 101 -10.24 15.36 3.24
N GLY A 102 -10.83 14.16 3.39
CA GLY A 102 -10.84 13.40 4.63
C GLY A 102 -10.04 12.12 4.50
N SER A 103 -8.71 12.19 4.59
CA SER A 103 -7.85 11.01 4.71
C SER A 103 -8.05 10.33 6.08
N ASN A 104 -9.21 9.69 6.31
CA ASN A 104 -9.59 9.12 7.61
C ASN A 104 -10.10 7.67 7.48
N THR A 105 -9.35 6.80 6.79
CA THR A 105 -9.80 5.40 6.62
C THR A 105 -8.65 4.41 6.70
N VAL A 106 -8.81 3.40 7.57
CA VAL A 106 -8.01 2.17 7.54
C VAL A 106 -8.48 1.34 6.34
N PHE A 107 -7.62 1.13 5.36
CA PHE A 107 -7.93 0.31 4.19
C PHE A 107 -7.82 -1.18 4.52
N LEU A 108 -8.87 -1.94 4.19
CA LEU A 108 -8.86 -3.40 4.25
C LEU A 108 -8.66 -3.91 2.83
N TYR A 109 -7.50 -4.50 2.55
CA TYR A 109 -7.21 -5.12 1.26
C TYR A 109 -7.57 -6.61 1.30
N PHE A 110 -8.44 -7.04 0.38
CA PHE A 110 -8.74 -8.45 0.12
C PHE A 110 -7.93 -8.91 -1.09
N PHE A 111 -7.02 -9.86 -0.91
CA PHE A 111 -6.20 -10.41 -1.98
C PHE A 111 -6.99 -11.41 -2.84
N ASN A 112 -6.77 -11.37 -4.16
CA ASN A 112 -7.19 -12.42 -5.07
C ASN A 112 -6.10 -13.51 -5.12
N ALA A 113 -6.49 -14.78 -4.93
CA ALA A 113 -5.57 -15.91 -4.81
C ALA A 113 -4.64 -16.14 -6.02
N ASN A 114 -4.92 -15.51 -7.17
CA ASN A 114 -4.10 -15.66 -8.37
C ASN A 114 -2.92 -14.66 -8.46
N TYR A 115 -3.00 -13.52 -7.76
CA TYR A 115 -2.03 -12.43 -7.79
C TYR A 115 -1.90 -11.84 -6.39
N ILE A 116 -1.01 -12.44 -5.59
CA ILE A 116 -0.92 -12.18 -4.15
C ILE A 116 -0.13 -10.89 -3.88
N LEU A 117 0.64 -10.36 -4.84
CA LEU A 117 1.40 -9.11 -4.67
C LEU A 117 0.94 -7.96 -5.58
N PHE A 118 -0.09 -8.17 -6.40
CA PHE A 118 -0.64 -7.13 -7.27
C PHE A 118 -1.75 -6.36 -6.52
N ILE A 119 -1.64 -5.02 -6.48
CA ILE A 119 -2.55 -4.11 -5.74
C ILE A 119 -3.49 -3.39 -6.70
#